data_AF-A0A397D6Y4-F1
#
_entry.id   AF-A0A397D6Y4-F1
#
_cell.length_a   1.000
_cell.length_b   1.000
_cell.length_c   1.000
_cell.angle_alpha   90.00
_cell.angle_beta   90.00
_cell.angle_gamma   90.00
#
_symmetry.space_group_name_H-M   'P 1'
#
loop_
_entity.id
_entity.type
_entity.pdbx_description
1 polymer ?
#
loop_
_entity_poly.entity_id
_entity_poly.type
_entity_poly.pdbx_seq_one_letter_code
_entity_poly.pdbx_strand_id
1 'polypeptide(L)'
;MHALCAHVERKIASQLPDQFALVHDGWSHGSTHYLAIFATFPSSDPIGYTRTLLAFAPINDEESLSADAHYEFTLFVLELYGKSWDNVIALIGDNCSTNGAFARRAGVPLIGCASHRFNLFMSDVLADHADVIDKVNQLMTKLRFTLPAA
;
A
#
# COMPACT_ATOMS: atom_id res chain seq x y z
N MET A 1 -4.23 -2.85 27.68
CA MET A 1 -3.92 -2.55 26.26
C MET A 1 -2.64 -3.26 25.82
N HIS A 2 -1.48 -3.07 26.46
CA HIS A 2 -0.22 -3.73 26.09
C HIS A 2 -0.28 -5.26 26.01
N ALA A 3 -0.94 -5.94 26.97
CA ALA A 3 -1.07 -7.39 26.94
C ALA A 3 -1.90 -7.89 25.74
N LEU A 4 -2.87 -7.09 25.27
CA LEU A 4 -3.66 -7.41 24.08
C LEU A 4 -2.82 -7.20 22.81
N CYS A 5 -2.08 -6.09 22.70
CA CYS A 5 -1.18 -5.85 21.58
C CYS A 5 -0.17 -6.99 21.44
N ALA A 6 0.53 -7.34 22.51
CA ALA A 6 1.49 -8.45 22.52
C ALA A 6 0.85 -9.82 22.23
N HIS A 7 -0.44 -10.00 22.54
CA HIS A 7 -1.16 -11.23 22.16
C HIS A 7 -1.47 -11.25 20.65
N VAL A 8 -1.91 -10.12 20.10
CA VAL A 8 -2.21 -9.97 18.67
C VAL A 8 -0.92 -10.10 17.84
N GLU A 9 0.16 -9.42 18.23
CA GLU A 9 1.47 -9.50 17.57
C GLU A 9 1.99 -10.93 17.51
N ARG A 10 1.95 -11.66 18.64
CA ARG A 10 2.34 -13.09 18.66
C ARG A 10 1.45 -13.95 17.78
N LYS A 11 0.14 -13.69 17.75
CA LYS A 11 -0.79 -14.42 16.90
C LYS A 11 -0.49 -14.18 15.43
N ILE A 12 -0.26 -12.93 15.01
CA ILE A 12 0.14 -12.59 13.65
C ILE A 12 1.48 -13.26 13.30
N ALA A 13 2.49 -13.12 14.16
CA ALA A 13 3.81 -13.73 13.95
C ALA A 13 3.72 -15.25 13.75
N SER A 14 2.89 -15.95 14.54
CA SER A 14 2.67 -17.40 14.40
C SER A 14 1.97 -17.82 13.11
N GLN A 15 1.26 -16.89 12.44
CA GLN A 15 0.56 -17.15 11.19
C GLN A 15 1.43 -16.87 9.96
N LEU A 16 2.49 -16.07 10.12
CA LEU A 16 3.36 -15.70 9.01
C LEU A 16 4.31 -16.84 8.64
N PRO A 17 4.27 -17.34 7.39
CA PRO A 17 5.22 -18.34 6.93
C PRO A 17 6.63 -17.76 6.80
N ASP A 18 7.59 -18.60 6.42
CA ASP A 18 8.97 -18.17 6.19
C ASP A 18 9.14 -17.36 4.90
N GLN A 19 8.21 -17.47 3.96
CA GLN A 19 8.22 -16.77 2.67
C GLN A 19 6.83 -16.24 2.36
N PHE A 20 6.72 -14.94 2.09
CA PHE A 20 5.47 -14.26 1.73
C PHE A 20 5.73 -13.04 0.86
N ALA A 21 4.71 -12.56 0.16
CA ALA A 21 4.77 -11.27 -0.53
C ALA A 21 4.16 -10.18 0.35
N LEU A 22 4.62 -8.94 0.19
CA LEU A 22 4.03 -7.79 0.86
C LEU A 22 3.16 -6.99 -0.11
N VAL A 23 1.96 -6.61 0.32
CA VAL A 23 1.11 -5.64 -0.38
C VAL A 23 1.24 -4.31 0.34
N HIS A 24 1.61 -3.27 -0.40
CA HIS A 24 1.70 -1.89 0.06
C HIS A 24 0.56 -1.08 -0.55
N ASP A 25 -0.13 -0.35 0.30
CA ASP A 25 -1.15 0.62 -0.12
C ASP A 25 -0.96 1.93 0.64
N GLY A 26 -0.75 3.01 -0.11
CA GLY A 26 -0.47 4.34 0.43
C GLY A 26 -1.69 5.23 0.29
N TRP A 27 -2.10 5.89 1.37
CA TRP A 27 -3.23 6.82 1.35
C TRP A 27 -2.92 8.09 2.13
N SER A 28 -3.27 9.25 1.59
CA SER A 28 -3.09 10.53 2.26
C SER A 28 -4.41 11.13 2.73
N HIS A 29 -4.44 11.63 3.97
CA HIS A 29 -5.54 12.42 4.51
C HIS A 29 -5.01 13.71 5.14
N GLY A 30 -5.40 14.85 4.58
CA GLY A 30 -4.80 16.14 4.96
C GLY A 30 -3.31 16.14 4.62
N SER A 31 -2.47 16.42 5.63
CA SER A 31 -1.01 16.38 5.49
C SER A 31 -0.39 15.01 5.84
N THR A 32 -1.17 14.07 6.39
CA THR A 32 -0.63 12.80 6.87
C THR A 32 -0.71 11.74 5.79
N HIS A 33 0.41 11.06 5.55
CA HIS A 33 0.49 9.91 4.65
C HIS A 33 0.53 8.61 5.44
N TYR A 34 -0.46 7.75 5.21
CA TYR A 34 -0.58 6.43 5.82
C TYR A 34 -0.08 5.36 4.86
N LEU A 35 0.56 4.35 5.42
CA LEU A 35 0.95 3.14 4.70
C LEU A 35 0.29 1.93 5.35
N ALA A 36 -0.47 1.19 4.54
CA ALA A 36 -0.93 -0.15 4.87
C ALA A 36 0.08 -1.17 4.35
N ILE A 37 0.45 -2.13 5.19
CA ILE A 37 1.30 -3.26 4.83
C ILE A 37 0.55 -4.55 5.14
N PHE A 38 0.35 -5.39 4.13
CA PHE A 38 -0.21 -6.72 4.30
C PHE A 38 0.81 -7.79 3.90
N ALA A 39 0.91 -8.88 4.66
CA ALA A 39 1.52 -10.11 4.17
C ALA A 39 0.49 -10.93 3.40
N THR A 40 0.86 -11.41 2.22
CA THR A 40 0.04 -12.32 1.42
C THR A 40 0.81 -13.60 1.12
N PHE A 41 0.18 -14.75 1.34
CA PHE A 41 0.80 -16.05 1.18
C PHE A 41 -0.25 -17.15 0.92
N PRO A 42 0.13 -18.26 0.25
CA PRO A 42 -0.78 -19.38 0.01
C PRO A 42 -1.39 -19.92 1.31
N SER A 43 -2.67 -20.26 1.26
CA SER A 43 -3.38 -20.81 2.41
C SER A 43 -4.55 -21.70 1.96
N SER A 44 -5.22 -22.33 2.93
CA SER A 44 -6.43 -23.13 2.70
C SER A 44 -7.69 -22.29 2.53
N ASP A 45 -7.59 -20.96 2.43
CA ASP A 45 -8.73 -20.09 2.12
C ASP A 45 -9.31 -20.47 0.74
N PRO A 46 -10.64 -20.42 0.51
CA PRO A 46 -11.24 -20.66 -0.81
C PRO A 46 -10.64 -19.84 -1.96
N ILE A 47 -10.11 -18.63 -1.70
CA ILE A 47 -9.41 -17.83 -2.73
C ILE A 47 -7.96 -18.30 -2.97
N GLY A 48 -7.47 -19.27 -2.21
CA GLY A 48 -6.14 -19.91 -2.35
C GLY A 48 -5.00 -19.21 -1.61
N TYR A 49 -5.27 -18.09 -0.95
CA TYR A 49 -4.28 -17.31 -0.20
C TYR A 49 -4.93 -16.51 0.92
N THR A 50 -4.13 -16.16 1.94
CA THR A 50 -4.54 -15.29 3.04
C THR A 50 -3.82 -13.96 2.94
N ARG A 51 -4.48 -12.89 3.38
CA ARG A 51 -3.90 -11.56 3.56
C ARG A 51 -4.00 -11.17 5.03
N THR A 52 -2.86 -10.87 5.64
CA THR A 52 -2.77 -10.45 7.04
C THR A 52 -2.28 -9.03 7.10
N LEU A 53 -3.07 -8.12 7.67
CA LEU A 53 -2.66 -6.73 7.91
C LEU A 53 -1.56 -6.72 8.98
N LEU A 54 -0.38 -6.21 8.62
CA LEU A 54 0.77 -6.09 9.51
C LEU A 54 0.87 -4.72 10.16
N ALA A 55 0.56 -3.67 9.39
CA ALA A 55 0.59 -2.30 9.86
C ALA A 55 -0.38 -1.44 9.06
N PHE A 56 -0.99 -0.48 9.74
CA PHE A 56 -1.69 0.65 9.14
C PHE A 56 -1.38 1.88 9.99
N ALA A 57 -0.38 2.65 9.57
CA ALA A 57 0.15 3.76 10.35
C ALA A 57 0.76 4.81 9.43
N PRO A 58 0.92 6.06 9.91
CA PRO A 58 1.76 7.03 9.22
C PRO A 58 3.20 6.52 9.12
N ILE A 59 3.88 6.91 8.04
CA ILE A 59 5.32 6.63 7.91
C ILE A 59 6.08 7.44 8.96
N ASN A 60 7.11 6.85 9.56
CA ASN A 60 7.88 7.46 10.66
C ASN A 60 8.48 8.83 10.31
N ASP A 61 8.82 9.04 9.03
CA ASP A 61 9.25 10.32 8.49
C ASP A 61 8.13 10.90 7.62
N GLU A 62 7.27 11.74 8.21
CA GLU A 62 6.18 12.42 7.50
C GLU A 62 6.70 13.46 6.48
N GLU A 63 7.98 13.86 6.56
CA GLU A 63 8.60 14.81 5.62
C GLU A 63 9.19 14.11 4.38
N SER A 64 9.45 12.80 4.46
CA SER A 64 10.08 12.01 3.40
C SER A 64 9.30 10.75 3.05
N LEU A 65 8.51 10.81 1.97
CA LEU A 65 7.89 9.63 1.32
C LEU A 65 8.87 8.93 0.37
N SER A 66 10.14 8.86 0.77
CA SER A 66 11.21 8.31 -0.05
C SER A 66 11.24 6.79 0.00
N ALA A 67 11.84 6.18 -1.03
CA ALA A 67 12.05 4.73 -1.07
C ALA A 67 12.78 4.19 0.17
N ASP A 68 13.72 4.97 0.74
CA ASP A 68 14.44 4.59 1.95
C ASP A 68 13.54 4.67 3.19
N ALA A 69 12.70 5.70 3.32
CA ALA A 69 11.72 5.78 4.41
C ALA A 69 10.72 4.62 4.39
N HIS A 70 10.22 4.25 3.19
CA HIS A 70 9.39 3.06 3.01
C HIS A 70 10.13 1.77 3.38
N TYR A 71 11.41 1.66 3.03
CA TYR A 71 12.25 0.50 3.37
C TYR A 71 12.44 0.34 4.87
N GLU A 72 12.87 1.40 5.56
CA GLU A 72 13.13 1.37 7.00
C GLU A 72 11.84 1.13 7.81
N PHE A 73 10.73 1.78 7.42
CA PHE A 73 9.45 1.55 8.07
C PHE A 73 8.96 0.10 7.88
N THR A 74 9.13 -0.46 6.69
CA THR A 74 8.75 -1.86 6.42
C THR A 74 9.64 -2.84 7.19
N LEU A 75 10.94 -2.58 7.29
CA LEU A 75 11.87 -3.37 8.10
C LEU A 75 11.44 -3.37 9.57
N PHE A 76 11.16 -2.19 10.13
CA PHE A 76 10.62 -2.07 11.48
C PHE A 76 9.35 -2.93 11.69
N VAL A 77 8.40 -2.87 10.75
CA VAL A 77 7.17 -3.68 10.83
C VAL A 77 7.48 -5.18 10.76
N LEU A 78 8.42 -5.62 9.93
CA LEU A 78 8.83 -7.03 9.85
C LEU A 78 9.47 -7.51 11.16
N GLU A 79 10.32 -6.69 11.76
CA GLU A 79 11.00 -6.99 13.02
C GLU A 79 10.02 -7.18 14.19
N LEU A 80 8.89 -6.45 14.22
CA LEU A 80 7.81 -6.66 15.20
C LEU A 80 7.28 -8.10 15.21
N TYR A 81 7.36 -8.79 14.07
CA TYR A 81 6.89 -10.16 13.90
C TYR A 81 8.02 -11.19 13.80
N GLY A 82 9.26 -10.79 14.10
CA GLY A 82 10.44 -11.65 14.03
C GLY A 82 10.80 -12.06 12.60
N LYS A 83 10.54 -11.18 11.61
CA LYS A 83 10.84 -11.38 10.20
C LYS A 83 11.87 -10.35 9.71
N SER A 84 12.47 -10.63 8.55
CA SER A 84 13.38 -9.73 7.83
C SER A 84 13.02 -9.66 6.35
N TRP A 85 13.78 -8.87 5.59
CA TRP A 85 13.67 -8.86 4.13
C TRP A 85 13.91 -10.22 3.47
N ASP A 86 14.64 -11.13 4.12
CA ASP A 86 14.87 -12.50 3.62
C ASP A 86 13.58 -13.32 3.56
N ASN A 87 12.54 -12.92 4.29
CA ASN A 87 11.22 -13.55 4.25
C ASN A 87 10.32 -13.02 3.12
N VAL A 88 10.71 -11.94 2.46
CA VAL A 88 9.87 -11.25 1.48
C VAL A 88 10.27 -11.66 0.07
N ILE A 89 9.35 -12.29 -0.67
CA ILE A 89 9.62 -12.75 -2.05
C ILE A 89 9.28 -11.72 -3.12
N ALA A 90 8.42 -10.75 -2.80
CA ALA A 90 7.96 -9.73 -3.72
C ALA A 90 7.26 -8.60 -2.96
N LEU A 91 7.28 -7.41 -3.55
CA LEU A 91 6.40 -6.30 -3.20
C LEU A 91 5.27 -6.20 -4.22
N ILE A 92 4.07 -5.88 -3.76
CA ILE A 92 2.87 -5.68 -4.57
C ILE A 92 2.35 -4.28 -4.26
N GLY A 93 2.19 -3.44 -5.27
CA GLY A 93 1.73 -2.06 -5.06
C GLY A 93 1.70 -1.28 -6.36
N ASP A 94 1.36 0.01 -6.28
CA ASP A 94 1.31 0.89 -7.44
C ASP A 94 2.68 0.99 -8.13
N ASN A 95 2.67 1.04 -9.47
CA ASN A 95 3.87 1.09 -10.31
C ASN A 95 4.53 2.48 -10.35
N CYS A 96 4.49 3.22 -9.26
CA CYS A 96 5.12 4.53 -9.19
C CYS A 96 6.64 4.40 -9.03
N SER A 97 7.37 5.46 -9.37
CA SER A 97 8.84 5.50 -9.28
C SER A 97 9.35 5.22 -7.87
N THR A 98 8.64 5.68 -6.83
CA THR A 98 8.99 5.46 -5.43
C THR A 98 8.93 3.98 -5.07
N ASN A 99 7.84 3.29 -5.43
CA ASN A 99 7.69 1.85 -5.18
C ASN A 99 8.69 1.02 -5.98
N GLY A 100 9.00 1.43 -7.21
CA GLY A 100 10.07 0.81 -8.00
C GLY A 100 11.45 0.95 -7.36
N ALA A 101 11.78 2.15 -6.86
CA ALA A 101 13.03 2.40 -6.14
C ALA A 101 13.08 1.65 -4.80
N PHE A 102 11.96 1.58 -4.08
CA PHE A 102 11.80 0.84 -2.84
C PHE A 102 12.02 -0.67 -3.04
N ALA A 103 11.38 -1.28 -4.03
CA ALA A 103 11.57 -2.69 -4.36
C ALA A 103 13.03 -3.00 -4.74
N ARG A 104 13.66 -2.12 -5.53
CA ARG A 104 15.09 -2.24 -5.87
C ARG A 104 15.98 -2.13 -4.63
N ARG A 105 15.66 -1.21 -3.71
CA ARG A 105 16.37 -1.04 -2.43
C ARG A 105 16.23 -2.27 -1.53
N ALA A 106 15.07 -2.92 -1.56
CA ALA A 106 14.78 -4.16 -0.86
C ALA A 106 15.34 -5.41 -1.54
N GLY A 107 15.79 -5.32 -2.80
CA GLY A 107 16.34 -6.46 -3.53
C GLY A 107 15.28 -7.48 -3.98
N VAL A 108 14.01 -7.08 -4.04
CA VAL A 108 12.87 -7.97 -4.37
C VAL A 108 12.09 -7.44 -5.58
N PRO A 109 11.41 -8.30 -6.36
CA PRO A 109 10.60 -7.85 -7.49
C PRO A 109 9.38 -7.03 -7.05
N LEU A 110 9.01 -6.04 -7.86
CA LEU A 110 7.74 -5.31 -7.74
C LEU A 110 6.71 -5.88 -8.72
N ILE A 111 5.55 -6.26 -8.18
CA ILE A 111 4.37 -6.68 -8.92
C ILE A 111 3.37 -5.52 -8.92
N GLY A 112 3.09 -5.00 -10.11
CA GLY A 112 2.23 -3.83 -10.25
C GLY A 112 0.77 -4.07 -9.92
N CYS A 113 0.19 -3.12 -9.19
CA CYS A 113 -1.23 -3.05 -8.88
C CYS A 113 -2.08 -3.11 -10.17
N ALA A 114 -2.97 -4.12 -10.24
CA ALA A 114 -3.88 -4.28 -11.37
C ALA A 114 -4.83 -3.10 -11.52
N SER A 115 -5.33 -2.55 -10.41
CA SER A 115 -6.21 -1.38 -10.39
C SER A 115 -5.51 -0.15 -10.95
N HIS A 116 -4.25 0.07 -10.59
CA HIS A 116 -3.46 1.18 -11.11
C HIS A 116 -3.23 1.03 -12.63
N ARG A 117 -2.86 -0.17 -13.10
CA ARG A 117 -2.72 -0.45 -14.54
C ARG A 117 -4.02 -0.25 -15.31
N PHE A 118 -5.15 -0.65 -14.73
CA PHE A 118 -6.47 -0.42 -15.31
C PHE A 118 -6.82 1.08 -15.36
N ASN A 119 -6.49 1.83 -14.32
CA ASN A 119 -6.69 3.28 -14.30
C ASN A 119 -5.85 4.01 -15.36
N LEU A 120 -4.61 3.57 -15.60
CA LEU A 120 -3.77 4.08 -16.69
C LEU A 120 -4.39 3.78 -18.05
N PHE A 121 -4.84 2.54 -18.27
CA PHE A 121 -5.55 2.17 -19.50
C PHE A 121 -6.81 3.01 -19.73
N MET A 122 -7.62 3.22 -18.69
CA MET A 122 -8.80 4.07 -18.78
C MET A 122 -8.44 5.51 -19.09
N SER A 123 -7.32 6.02 -18.56
CA SER A 123 -6.83 7.36 -18.86
C SER A 123 -6.49 7.51 -20.35
N ASP A 124 -5.88 6.48 -20.95
CA ASP A 124 -5.57 6.46 -22.38
C ASP A 124 -6.83 6.40 -23.25
N VAL A 125 -7.80 5.55 -22.89
CA VAL A 125 -9.09 5.44 -23.60
C VAL A 125 -9.87 6.75 -23.57
N LEU A 126 -9.79 7.46 -22.45
CA LEU A 126 -10.51 8.71 -22.22
C LEU A 126 -9.79 9.94 -22.79
N ALA A 127 -8.57 9.80 -23.31
CA ALA A 127 -7.79 10.91 -23.85
C ALA A 127 -8.52 11.66 -24.97
N ASP A 128 -9.23 10.93 -25.84
CA ASP A 128 -10.04 11.51 -26.93
C ASP A 128 -11.26 12.30 -26.44
N HIS A 129 -11.62 12.14 -25.16
CA HIS A 129 -12.74 12.82 -24.50
C HIS A 129 -12.27 13.84 -23.46
N ALA A 130 -11.01 14.27 -23.52
CA ALA A 130 -10.41 15.19 -22.56
C ALA A 130 -11.22 16.50 -22.43
N ASP A 131 -11.79 17.02 -23.52
CA ASP A 131 -12.57 18.27 -23.47
C ASP A 131 -13.85 18.15 -22.63
N VAL A 132 -14.53 17.00 -22.70
CA VAL A 132 -15.72 16.72 -21.91
C VAL A 132 -15.34 16.50 -20.46
N ILE A 133 -14.27 15.75 -20.21
CA ILE A 133 -13.75 15.49 -18.85
C ILE A 133 -13.35 16.79 -18.17
N ASP A 134 -12.68 17.69 -18.89
CA ASP A 134 -12.29 19.00 -18.39
C ASP A 134 -13.51 19.87 -18.04
N LYS A 135 -14.55 19.87 -18.88
CA LYS A 135 -15.80 20.58 -18.60
C LYS A 135 -16.50 20.03 -17.35
N VAL A 136 -16.55 18.70 -17.20
CA VAL A 136 -17.10 18.04 -16.02
C VAL A 136 -16.27 18.39 -14.78
N ASN A 137 -14.95 18.34 -14.86
CA ASN A 137 -14.06 18.69 -13.75
C ASN A 137 -14.22 20.15 -13.31
N GLN A 138 -14.32 21.09 -14.27
CA GLN A 138 -14.59 22.50 -14.00
C GLN A 138 -15.94 22.69 -13.30
N LEU A 139 -16.98 22.00 -13.75
CA LEU A 139 -18.30 22.04 -13.13
C LEU A 139 -18.25 21.49 -11.69
N MET A 140 -17.66 20.30 -11.50
CA MET A 140 -17.51 19.66 -10.19
C MET A 140 -16.73 20.54 -9.20
N THR A 141 -15.67 21.20 -9.67
CA THR A 141 -14.86 22.11 -8.84
C THR A 141 -15.68 23.32 -8.39
N LYS A 142 -16.49 23.91 -9.27
CA LYS A 142 -17.41 25.02 -8.92
C LYS A 142 -18.49 24.57 -7.94
N LEU A 143 -18.96 23.33 -8.08
CA LEU A 143 -20.02 22.78 -7.24
C LEU A 143 -19.55 22.27 -5.86
N ARG A 144 -18.23 22.12 -5.66
CA ARG A 144 -17.62 21.54 -4.44
C ARG A 144 -18.07 22.17 -3.13
N PHE A 145 -18.43 23.46 -3.14
CA PHE A 145 -18.81 24.22 -1.95
C PHE A 145 -20.25 24.74 -1.98
N THR A 146 -21.05 24.39 -3.00
CA THR A 146 -22.44 24.85 -3.15
C THR A 146 -23.46 23.84 -2.63
N LEU A 147 -23.06 22.59 -2.41
CA LEU A 147 -23.88 21.60 -1.71
C LEU A 147 -23.43 21.57 -0.24
N PRO A 148 -24.32 21.80 0.75
CA PRO A 148 -23.97 21.53 2.14
C PRO A 148 -23.56 20.07 2.26
N ALA A 149 -22.49 19.80 3.02
CA ALA A 149 -22.06 18.44 3.31
C ALA A 149 -23.28 17.67 3.86
N ALA A 150 -23.67 16.60 3.15
CA ALA A 150 -24.74 15.70 3.56
C ALA A 150 -24.35 14.91 4.82
#